data_AF-A0A256GDN3-F1
#
_entry.id   AF-A0A256GDN3-F1
#
_cell.length_a   1.000
_cell.length_b   1.000
_cell.length_c   1.000
_cell.angle_alpha   90.00
_cell.angle_beta   90.00
_cell.angle_gamma   90.00
#
_symmetry.space_group_name_H-M   'P 1'
#
loop_
_entity.id
_entity.type
_entity.pdbx_description
1 polymer ?
#
loop_
_entity_poly.entity_id
_entity_poly.type
_entity_poly.pdbx_seq_one_letter_code
_entity_poly.pdbx_strand_id
1 'polypeptide(L)'
;MAIRYEEGVTGRGSLDNQIARLVARALRDARDDNKGRSEIAASMTRFLDRSISTTMLDKWASEASGEHRIPLDAFIALVHATDAKELLGFVPGMFGLTVIENEYADLIEDRLLEDHIEELQARRQMLSAKRKARR
;
A
#
# COMPACT_ATOMS: atom_id res chain seq x y z
N MET A 1 7.55 3.85 -9.77
CA MET A 1 8.34 3.31 -8.62
C MET A 1 7.40 2.52 -7.72
N ALA A 2 7.87 1.58 -6.90
CA ALA A 2 6.99 0.87 -5.97
C ALA A 2 6.50 1.82 -4.87
N ILE A 3 5.18 1.91 -4.66
CA ILE A 3 4.59 2.73 -3.60
C ILE A 3 4.66 1.95 -2.28
N ARG A 4 5.63 2.29 -1.42
CA ARG A 4 5.76 1.76 -0.05
C ARG A 4 6.70 2.61 0.78
N TYR A 5 6.54 2.56 2.10
CA TYR A 5 7.57 3.03 3.02
C TYR A 5 8.78 2.08 3.01
N GLU A 6 9.98 2.59 3.32
CA GLU A 6 11.16 1.75 3.54
C GLU A 6 10.96 0.77 4.70
N GLU A 7 11.59 -0.41 4.63
CA GLU A 7 11.42 -1.53 5.57
C GLU A 7 11.67 -1.14 7.05
N GLY A 8 12.38 -0.05 7.31
CA GLY A 8 12.61 0.49 8.66
C GLY A 8 11.39 1.16 9.32
N VAL A 9 10.34 1.51 8.57
CA VAL A 9 9.20 2.30 9.08
C VAL A 9 8.16 1.44 9.79
N THR A 10 7.90 0.22 9.29
CA THR A 10 6.92 -0.70 9.89
C THR A 10 7.46 -1.30 11.19
N GLY A 11 8.77 -1.53 11.30
CA GLY A 11 9.44 -2.02 12.52
C GLY A 11 8.98 -3.42 12.97
N ARG A 12 9.52 -3.91 14.08
CA ARG A 12 9.11 -5.20 14.70
C ARG A 12 7.94 -5.02 15.67
N GLY A 13 7.22 -6.09 15.99
CA GLY A 13 6.14 -6.11 16.99
C GLY A 13 4.79 -6.55 16.41
N SER A 14 3.76 -6.49 17.25
CA SER A 14 2.39 -6.85 16.86
C SER A 14 1.85 -5.96 15.74
N LEU A 15 0.91 -6.49 14.97
CA LEU A 15 0.36 -5.82 13.78
C LEU A 15 -0.30 -4.47 14.11
N ASP A 16 -0.98 -4.37 15.24
CA ASP A 16 -1.56 -3.12 15.72
C ASP A 16 -0.50 -2.05 16.01
N ASN A 17 0.64 -2.41 16.61
CA ASN A 17 1.75 -1.48 16.81
C ASN A 17 2.36 -1.03 15.48
N GLN A 18 2.48 -1.92 14.50
CA GLN A 18 2.94 -1.55 13.15
C GLN A 18 1.98 -0.55 12.50
N ILE A 19 0.67 -0.78 12.58
CA ILE A 19 -0.36 0.14 12.05
C ILE A 19 -0.30 1.48 12.77
N ALA A 20 -0.20 1.51 14.10
CA ALA A 20 -0.09 2.75 14.87
C ALA A 20 1.13 3.58 14.45
N ARG A 21 2.29 2.95 14.20
CA ARG A 21 3.48 3.63 13.70
C ARG A 21 3.30 4.21 12.31
N LEU A 22 2.62 3.49 11.42
CA LEU A 22 2.28 3.97 10.08
C LEU A 22 1.36 5.20 10.14
N VAL A 23 0.31 5.15 10.96
CA VAL A 23 -0.57 6.30 11.20
C VAL A 23 0.22 7.48 11.76
N ALA A 24 1.06 7.24 12.78
CA ALA A 24 1.91 8.27 13.37
C ALA A 24 2.89 8.86 12.35
N ARG A 25 3.40 8.05 11.42
CA ARG A 25 4.30 8.49 10.35
C ARG A 25 3.57 9.40 9.37
N ALA A 26 2.43 8.98 8.85
CA ALA A 26 1.64 9.80 7.92
C ALA A 26 1.22 11.15 8.54
N LEU A 27 0.87 11.17 9.83
CA LEU A 27 0.57 12.42 10.54
C LEU A 27 1.81 13.32 10.75
N ARG A 28 3.01 12.74 10.85
CA ARG A 28 4.27 13.51 10.91
C ARG A 28 4.63 14.07 9.55
N ASP A 29 4.62 13.24 8.51
CA ASP A 29 4.93 13.66 7.14
C ASP A 29 3.98 14.79 6.70
N ALA A 30 2.67 14.63 6.95
CA ALA A 30 1.68 15.66 6.65
C ALA A 30 1.93 16.97 7.42
N ARG A 31 2.41 16.90 8.67
CA ARG A 31 2.78 18.09 9.45
C ARG A 31 3.99 18.79 8.85
N ASP A 32 4.99 18.03 8.41
CA ASP A 32 6.19 18.57 7.76
C ASP A 32 5.81 19.27 6.44
N ASP A 33 4.74 18.82 5.79
CA ASP A 33 4.10 19.46 4.63
C ASP A 33 3.07 20.56 5.00
N ASN A 34 3.15 21.11 6.20
CA ASN A 34 2.29 22.18 6.74
C ASN A 34 0.80 21.82 6.88
N LYS A 35 0.43 20.54 6.91
CA LYS A 35 -0.94 20.08 7.13
C LYS A 35 -1.19 19.70 8.59
N GLY A 36 -2.07 20.44 9.24
CA GLY A 36 -2.38 20.26 10.66
C GLY A 36 -3.29 19.06 10.94
N ARG A 37 -3.19 18.46 12.13
CA ARG A 37 -4.12 17.40 12.59
C ARG A 37 -5.59 17.81 12.52
N SER A 38 -5.91 19.08 12.80
CA SER A 38 -7.27 19.63 12.70
C SER A 38 -7.78 19.60 11.26
N GLU A 39 -6.93 19.97 10.29
CA GLU A 39 -7.25 19.96 8.87
C GLU A 39 -7.41 18.54 8.34
N ILE A 40 -6.54 17.61 8.78
CA ILE A 40 -6.64 16.19 8.48
C ILE A 40 -7.96 15.63 9.01
N ALA A 41 -8.30 15.87 10.28
CA ALA A 41 -9.55 15.43 10.89
C ALA A 41 -10.79 15.99 10.16
N ALA A 42 -10.75 17.27 9.77
CA ALA A 42 -11.81 17.88 8.97
C ALA A 42 -11.92 17.27 7.56
N SER A 43 -10.79 16.97 6.93
CA SER A 43 -10.78 16.31 5.62
C SER A 43 -11.30 14.88 5.69
N MET A 44 -10.91 14.12 6.70
CA MET A 44 -11.43 12.77 6.95
C MET A 44 -12.92 12.79 7.27
N THR A 45 -13.38 13.79 8.03
CA THR A 45 -14.80 13.99 8.34
C THR A 45 -15.62 14.18 7.07
N ARG A 46 -15.14 15.03 6.15
CA ARG A 46 -15.79 15.22 4.84
C ARG A 46 -15.77 13.97 3.97
N PHE A 47 -14.67 13.22 4.00
CA PHE A 47 -14.52 12.00 3.21
C PHE A 47 -15.46 10.88 3.68
N LEU A 48 -15.62 10.72 5.00
CA LEU A 48 -16.38 9.63 5.60
C LEU A 48 -17.85 9.98 5.91
N ASP A 49 -18.24 11.24 5.76
CA ASP A 49 -19.55 11.76 6.19
C ASP A 49 -19.85 11.47 7.68
N ARG A 50 -18.81 11.48 8.54
CA ARG A 50 -18.92 11.30 9.99
C ARG A 50 -17.84 12.05 10.74
N SER A 51 -18.14 12.51 11.96
CA SER A 51 -17.18 13.30 12.75
C SER A 51 -15.93 12.48 13.13
N ILE A 52 -14.77 13.00 12.74
CA ILE A 52 -13.45 12.56 13.19
C ILE A 52 -12.83 13.69 14.02
N SER A 53 -12.35 13.38 15.22
CA SER A 53 -11.66 14.34 16.08
C SER A 53 -10.15 14.17 16.04
N THR A 54 -9.41 15.22 16.40
CA THR A 54 -7.94 15.14 16.55
C THR A 54 -7.53 14.11 17.61
N THR A 55 -8.31 13.98 18.69
CA THR A 55 -8.10 12.95 19.72
C THR A 55 -8.21 11.53 19.17
N MET A 56 -9.09 11.27 18.19
CA MET A 56 -9.13 9.97 17.53
C MET A 56 -7.84 9.71 16.76
N LEU A 57 -7.31 10.70 16.04
CA LEU A 57 -6.03 10.59 15.33
C LEU A 57 -4.88 10.26 16.30
N ASP A 58 -4.82 10.95 17.44
CA ASP A 58 -3.77 10.72 18.44
C ASP A 58 -3.87 9.33 19.07
N LYS A 59 -5.09 8.83 19.31
CA LYS A 59 -5.33 7.46 19.78
C LYS A 59 -4.86 6.42 18.77
N TRP A 60 -5.22 6.59 17.49
CA TRP A 60 -4.83 5.67 16.42
C TRP A 60 -3.32 5.66 16.15
N ALA A 61 -2.64 6.77 16.41
CA ALA A 61 -1.18 6.88 16.27
C ALA A 61 -0.40 6.31 17.47
N SER A 62 -1.07 5.96 18.57
CA SER A 62 -0.43 5.55 19.82
C SER A 62 -0.30 4.03 19.93
N GLU A 63 0.93 3.52 19.98
CA GLU A 63 1.22 2.09 20.23
C GLU A 63 0.75 1.63 21.63
N ALA A 64 0.57 2.54 22.58
CA ALA A 64 0.06 2.23 23.91
C ALA A 64 -1.47 2.08 23.93
N SER A 65 -2.17 2.47 22.86
CA SER A 65 -3.63 2.46 22.77
C SER A 65 -4.14 1.16 22.13
N GLY A 66 -3.86 0.02 22.77
CA GLY A 66 -4.24 -1.30 22.23
C GLY A 66 -5.75 -1.47 21.96
N GLU A 67 -6.59 -0.67 22.60
CA GLU A 67 -8.05 -0.68 22.45
C GLU A 67 -8.56 0.19 21.28
N HIS A 68 -7.83 1.22 20.87
CA HIS A 68 -8.29 2.17 19.86
C HIS A 68 -7.61 1.95 18.52
N ARG A 69 -8.04 0.89 17.83
CA ARG A 69 -7.58 0.58 16.48
C ARG A 69 -8.28 1.47 15.45
N ILE A 70 -7.51 1.92 14.46
CA ILE A 70 -8.09 2.62 13.31
C ILE A 70 -8.90 1.63 12.47
N PRO A 71 -10.19 1.89 12.21
CA PRO A 71 -10.97 1.07 11.28
C PRO A 71 -10.51 1.33 9.84
N LEU A 72 -10.74 0.36 8.94
CA LEU A 72 -10.20 0.40 7.57
C LEU A 72 -10.69 1.61 6.77
N ASP A 73 -11.95 2.00 6.94
CA ASP A 73 -12.53 3.21 6.32
C ASP A 73 -11.76 4.48 6.73
N ALA A 74 -11.48 4.62 8.03
CA ALA A 74 -10.69 5.73 8.55
C ALA A 74 -9.22 5.68 8.10
N PHE A 75 -8.66 4.49 7.92
CA PHE A 75 -7.32 4.34 7.34
C PHE A 75 -7.29 4.85 5.90
N ILE A 76 -8.27 4.48 5.07
CA ILE A 76 -8.41 4.99 3.69
C ILE A 76 -8.59 6.52 3.69
N ALA A 77 -9.44 7.03 4.58
CA ALA A 77 -9.65 8.47 4.71
C ALA A 77 -8.38 9.21 5.15
N LEU A 78 -7.56 8.60 6.01
CA LEU A 78 -6.26 9.14 6.42
C LEU A 78 -5.33 9.24 5.20
N VAL A 79 -5.18 8.16 4.43
CA VAL A 79 -4.38 8.17 3.18
C VAL A 79 -4.82 9.29 2.26
N HIS A 80 -6.12 9.43 2.02
CA HIS A 80 -6.67 10.50 1.19
C HIS A 80 -6.41 11.89 1.80
N ALA A 81 -6.55 12.03 3.13
CA ALA A 81 -6.36 13.30 3.82
C ALA A 81 -4.89 13.72 3.93
N THR A 82 -3.94 12.80 3.90
CA THR A 82 -2.50 13.10 4.00
C THR A 82 -1.75 12.94 2.68
N ASP A 83 -2.39 12.41 1.64
CA ASP A 83 -1.75 11.96 0.39
C ASP A 83 -0.59 10.96 0.58
N ALA A 84 -0.56 10.28 1.74
CA ALA A 84 0.49 9.32 2.08
C ALA A 84 0.23 7.97 1.41
N LYS A 85 0.38 7.92 0.07
CA LYS A 85 0.10 6.74 -0.76
C LYS A 85 0.93 5.53 -0.36
N GLU A 86 2.10 5.74 0.22
CA GLU A 86 3.04 4.75 0.74
C GLU A 86 2.38 3.81 1.76
N LEU A 87 1.34 4.27 2.46
CA LEU A 87 0.52 3.46 3.35
C LEU A 87 -0.21 2.32 2.62
N LEU A 88 -0.57 2.51 1.34
CA LEU A 88 -1.28 1.49 0.55
C LEU A 88 -0.41 0.26 0.29
N GLY A 89 0.93 0.43 0.29
CA GLY A 89 1.88 -0.66 0.13
C GLY A 89 1.96 -1.62 1.32
N PHE A 90 1.40 -1.25 2.47
CA PHE A 90 1.55 -2.04 3.70
C PHE A 90 0.95 -3.44 3.60
N VAL A 91 -0.35 -3.53 3.32
CA VAL A 91 -1.05 -4.83 3.25
C VAL A 91 -0.50 -5.71 2.10
N PRO A 92 -0.36 -5.20 0.86
CA PRO A 92 0.23 -5.98 -0.24
C PRO A 92 1.64 -6.50 0.08
N GLY A 93 2.47 -5.68 0.73
CA GLY A 93 3.84 -6.05 1.12
C GLY A 93 3.90 -7.28 2.02
N MET A 94 2.89 -7.49 2.88
CA MET A 94 2.80 -8.69 3.74
C MET A 94 2.61 -9.99 2.94
N PHE A 95 2.17 -9.90 1.69
CA PHE A 95 1.93 -11.04 0.79
C PHE A 95 2.95 -11.10 -0.36
N GLY A 96 4.04 -10.33 -0.31
CA GLY A 96 5.02 -10.26 -1.39
C GLY A 96 4.49 -9.56 -2.65
N LEU A 97 3.42 -8.77 -2.51
CA LEU A 97 2.85 -7.95 -3.57
C LEU A 97 3.37 -6.51 -3.46
N THR A 98 3.33 -5.78 -4.56
CA THR A 98 3.71 -4.36 -4.60
C THR A 98 2.59 -3.52 -5.21
N VAL A 99 2.44 -2.30 -4.72
CA VAL A 99 1.53 -1.30 -5.29
C VAL A 99 2.29 -0.50 -6.34
N ILE A 100 1.67 -0.31 -7.49
CA ILE A 100 2.20 0.46 -8.62
C ILE A 100 1.09 1.41 -9.09
N GLU A 101 1.48 2.61 -9.52
CA GLU A 101 0.55 3.59 -10.09
C GLU A 101 -0.12 3.04 -11.35
N ASN A 102 -1.42 3.35 -11.49
CA ASN A 102 -2.23 2.81 -12.57
C ASN A 102 -1.75 3.23 -13.96
N GLU A 103 -0.99 4.33 -14.09
CA GLU A 103 -0.40 4.77 -15.36
C GLU A 103 0.59 3.74 -15.95
N TYR A 104 1.13 2.84 -15.12
CA TYR A 104 2.03 1.78 -15.56
C TYR A 104 1.32 0.44 -15.79
N ALA A 105 0.00 0.36 -15.60
CA ALA A 105 -0.75 -0.90 -15.67
C ALA A 105 -0.60 -1.56 -17.06
N ASP A 106 -0.87 -0.81 -18.13
CA ASP A 106 -0.79 -1.31 -19.50
C ASP A 106 0.64 -1.76 -19.86
N LEU A 107 1.65 -1.00 -19.44
CA LEU A 107 3.07 -1.35 -19.65
C LEU A 107 3.44 -2.67 -18.97
N ILE A 108 2.95 -2.90 -17.76
CA ILE A 108 3.20 -4.14 -17.01
C ILE A 108 2.47 -5.30 -17.70
N GLU A 109 1.22 -5.10 -18.12
CA GLU A 109 0.44 -6.11 -18.81
C GLU A 109 1.11 -6.53 -20.12
N ASP A 110 1.54 -5.56 -20.94
CA ASP A 110 2.28 -5.82 -22.19
C ASP A 110 3.52 -6.66 -21.94
N ARG A 111 4.33 -6.31 -20.93
CA ARG A 111 5.54 -7.06 -20.60
C ARG A 111 5.24 -8.49 -20.12
N LEU A 112 4.19 -8.68 -19.33
CA LEU A 112 3.76 -10.01 -18.89
C LEU A 112 3.29 -10.88 -20.07
N LEU A 113 2.63 -10.27 -21.05
CA LEU A 113 2.23 -10.96 -22.28
C LEU A 113 3.45 -11.37 -23.12
N GLU A 114 4.45 -10.50 -23.26
CA GLU A 114 5.71 -10.81 -23.93
C GLU A 114 6.41 -12.02 -23.28
N ASP A 115 6.55 -12.03 -21.96
CA ASP A 115 7.15 -13.15 -21.21
C ASP A 115 6.40 -14.46 -21.47
N HIS A 116 5.07 -14.41 -21.50
CA HIS A 116 4.26 -15.59 -21.78
C HIS A 116 4.42 -16.08 -23.22
N ILE A 117 4.50 -15.16 -24.19
CA ILE A 117 4.75 -15.50 -25.60
C ILE A 117 6.11 -16.20 -25.74
N GLU A 118 7.16 -15.65 -25.13
CA GLU A 118 8.50 -16.26 -25.16
C GLU A 118 8.50 -17.67 -24.57
N GLU A 119 7.85 -17.86 -23.42
CA GLU A 119 7.70 -19.16 -22.78
C GLU A 119 6.99 -20.17 -23.70
N LEU A 120 5.86 -19.78 -24.29
CA LEU A 120 5.09 -20.64 -25.19
C LEU A 120 5.89 -20.98 -26.46
N GLN A 121 6.65 -20.03 -27.01
CA GLN A 121 7.51 -20.27 -28.16
C GLN A 121 8.62 -21.27 -27.82
N ALA A 122 9.28 -21.14 -26.66
CA ALA A 122 10.30 -22.08 -26.20
C ALA A 122 9.71 -23.50 -26.05
N ARG A 123 8.53 -23.63 -25.43
CA ARG A 123 7.80 -24.91 -25.32
C ARG A 123 7.49 -25.52 -26.70
N ARG A 124 7.04 -24.71 -27.65
CA ARG A 124 6.75 -25.15 -29.03
C ARG A 124 8.00 -25.66 -29.74
N GLN A 125 9.13 -24.96 -29.59
CA GLN A 125 10.40 -25.38 -30.19
C GLN A 125 10.86 -26.73 -29.64
N MET A 126 10.82 -26.93 -28.31
CA MET A 126 11.15 -28.21 -27.68
C MET A 126 10.28 -29.36 -28.20
N LEU A 127 8.97 -29.14 -28.33
CA LEU A 127 8.05 -30.14 -28.89
C LEU A 127 8.36 -30.45 -30.36
N SER A 128 8.68 -29.42 -31.16
CA SER A 128 9.05 -29.62 -32.57
C SER A 128 10.34 -30.42 -32.73
N ALA A 129 11.34 -30.19 -31.88
CA ALA A 129 12.59 -30.94 -31.86
C ALA A 129 12.36 -32.41 -31.48
N LYS A 130 11.56 -32.67 -30.44
CA LYS A 130 11.15 -34.04 -30.06
C LYS A 130 10.42 -34.77 -31.19
N ARG A 131 9.54 -34.09 -31.93
CA ARG A 131 8.83 -34.69 -33.09
C ARG A 131 9.79 -35.03 -34.22
N LYS A 132 10.77 -34.17 -34.51
CA LYS A 132 11.79 -34.42 -35.55
C LYS A 132 12.69 -35.58 -35.19
N ALA A 133 13.12 -35.71 -33.93
CA ALA A 133 13.96 -36.81 -33.47
C ALA A 133 13.25 -38.19 -33.45
N ARG A 134 11.92 -38.22 -33.52
CA ARG A 134 11.10 -39.45 -33.59
C ARG A 134 10.83 -39.89 -35.04
N ARG A 135 11.11 -39.05 -36.03
CA ARG A 135 11.07 -39.38 -37.46
C ARG A 135 12.44 -39.84 -37.91
#